data_AF-A0A7Z7N352-F1
#
_entry.id   AF-A0A7Z7N352-F1
#
_cell.length_a   1.000
_cell.length_b   1.000
_cell.length_c   1.000
_cell.angle_alpha   90.00
_cell.angle_beta   90.00
_cell.angle_gamma   90.00
#
_symmetry.space_group_name_H-M   'P 1'
#
loop_
_entity.id
_entity.type
_entity.pdbx_description
1 polymer ?
#
loop_
_entity_poly.entity_id
_entity_poly.type
_entity_poly.pdbx_seq_one_letter_code
_entity_poly.pdbx_strand_id
1 'polypeptide(L)'
;MSLLRLAAVGALFITFAGAASAATNWDALHPRRAEVNSRLANQDRRIHEEVRRGEITHSEPARLHRAEEQIRREERWMASHDGGHIIRSEDRALNRQ
;
A
#
# COMPACT_ATOMS: atom_id res chain seq x y z
N MET A 1 -27.18 20.17 48.18
CA MET A 1 -25.75 19.95 48.52
C MET A 1 -25.50 18.46 48.63
N SER A 2 -24.91 17.84 47.60
CA SER A 2 -24.25 16.54 47.73
C SER A 2 -23.11 16.49 46.71
N LEU A 3 -21.92 16.32 47.27
CA LEU A 3 -20.59 16.42 46.71
C LEU A 3 -20.10 15.04 46.23
N LEU A 4 -18.99 15.04 45.45
CA LEU A 4 -17.98 13.97 45.26
C LEU A 4 -18.30 12.93 44.15
N ARG A 5 -17.37 12.48 43.30
CA ARG A 5 -15.90 12.47 43.26
C ARG A 5 -15.44 12.21 41.81
N LEU A 6 -14.31 12.80 41.41
CA LEU A 6 -13.53 12.33 40.24
C LEU A 6 -13.05 10.89 40.48
N ALA A 7 -13.06 10.07 39.43
CA ALA A 7 -12.23 8.87 39.33
C ALA A 7 -11.71 8.74 37.89
N ALA A 8 -10.40 8.56 37.80
CA ALA A 8 -9.59 8.52 36.59
C ALA A 8 -10.05 7.44 35.60
N VAL A 9 -10.14 7.81 34.32
CA VAL A 9 -10.23 6.84 33.21
C VAL A 9 -8.85 6.83 32.56
N GLY A 10 -8.16 5.70 32.70
CA GLY A 10 -6.81 5.48 32.17
C GLY A 10 -6.76 5.65 30.66
N ALA A 11 -5.73 6.34 30.17
CA ALA A 11 -5.42 6.43 28.75
C ALA A 11 -5.04 5.04 28.24
N LEU A 12 -5.97 4.39 27.55
CA LEU A 12 -5.75 3.15 26.82
C LEU A 12 -4.86 3.48 25.61
N PHE A 13 -3.58 3.11 25.68
CA PHE A 13 -2.71 3.09 24.50
C PHE A 13 -3.21 1.99 23.55
N ILE A 14 -3.99 2.38 22.55
CA ILE A 14 -4.33 1.50 21.43
C ILE A 14 -3.06 1.33 20.61
N THR A 15 -2.38 0.19 20.77
CA THR A 15 -1.35 -0.24 19.84
C THR A 15 -2.01 -0.45 18.49
N PHE A 16 -1.68 0.43 17.53
CA PHE A 16 -2.11 0.29 16.14
C PHE A 16 -1.39 -0.91 15.54
N ALA A 17 -1.97 -2.11 15.69
CA ALA A 17 -1.55 -3.28 14.93
C ALA A 17 -1.91 -3.00 13.47
N GLY A 18 -0.93 -2.59 12.67
CA GLY A 18 -1.08 -2.45 11.23
C GLY A 18 -1.60 -3.76 10.66
N ALA A 19 -2.75 -3.71 9.99
CA ALA A 19 -3.34 -4.88 9.37
C ALA A 19 -2.37 -5.43 8.32
N ALA A 20 -1.72 -6.56 8.63
CA ALA A 20 -1.04 -7.35 7.62
C ALA A 20 -2.13 -7.97 6.72
N SER A 21 -2.09 -7.68 5.41
CA SER A 21 -3.03 -8.29 4.46
C SER A 21 -2.78 -9.80 4.39
N ALA A 22 -3.81 -10.60 4.59
CA ALA A 22 -3.73 -12.04 4.35
C ALA A 22 -3.56 -12.29 2.85
N ALA A 23 -2.47 -12.96 2.47
CA ALA A 23 -2.24 -13.38 1.09
C ALA A 23 -3.43 -14.23 0.61
N THR A 24 -4.02 -13.83 -0.52
CA THR A 24 -5.14 -14.53 -1.15
C THR A 24 -4.64 -15.78 -1.88
N ASN A 25 -5.56 -16.70 -2.25
CA ASN A 25 -5.21 -17.82 -3.14
C ASN A 25 -4.60 -17.33 -4.47
N TRP A 26 -5.04 -16.17 -4.96
CA TRP A 26 -4.48 -15.55 -6.16
C TRP A 26 -3.03 -15.10 -5.95
N ASP A 27 -2.70 -14.53 -4.79
CA ASP A 27 -1.32 -14.11 -4.48
C ASP A 27 -0.37 -15.30 -4.41
N ALA A 28 -0.82 -16.42 -3.85
CA ALA A 28 -0.06 -17.66 -3.80
C ALA A 28 0.21 -18.23 -5.22
N LEU A 29 -0.74 -18.08 -6.14
CA LEU A 29 -0.59 -18.49 -7.54
C LEU A 29 0.27 -17.49 -8.34
N HIS A 30 0.30 -16.21 -7.97
CA HIS A 30 0.99 -15.15 -8.70
C HIS A 30 1.99 -14.38 -7.82
N PRO A 31 2.99 -15.04 -7.22
CA PRO A 31 3.82 -14.45 -6.17
C PRO A 31 4.56 -13.17 -6.60
N ARG A 32 5.07 -13.12 -7.84
CA ARG A 32 5.77 -11.92 -8.35
C ARG A 32 4.82 -10.75 -8.59
N ARG A 33 3.60 -11.02 -9.08
CA ARG A 33 2.57 -9.99 -9.26
C ARG A 33 2.10 -9.47 -7.90
N ALA A 34 1.90 -10.37 -6.95
CA ALA A 34 1.58 -10.02 -5.57
C ALA A 34 2.66 -9.13 -4.93
N GLU A 35 3.94 -9.41 -5.18
CA GLU A 35 5.06 -8.58 -4.73
C GLU A 35 4.98 -7.15 -5.31
N VAL A 36 4.91 -7.02 -6.63
CA VAL A 36 4.80 -5.71 -7.30
C VAL A 36 3.58 -4.93 -6.81
N ASN A 37 2.41 -5.59 -6.73
CA ASN A 37 1.16 -4.97 -6.28
C ASN A 37 1.23 -4.54 -4.81
N SER A 38 1.84 -5.35 -3.94
CA SER A 38 2.02 -5.01 -2.53
C SER A 38 2.93 -3.79 -2.35
N ARG A 39 4.01 -3.72 -3.13
CA ARG A 39 4.89 -2.54 -3.14
C ARG A 39 4.12 -1.29 -3.56
N LEU A 40 3.34 -1.35 -4.64
CA LEU A 40 2.54 -0.23 -5.11
C LEU A 40 1.49 0.21 -4.08
N ALA A 41 0.82 -0.74 -3.41
CA ALA A 41 -0.12 -0.43 -2.34
C ALA A 41 0.56 0.27 -1.14
N ASN A 42 1.78 -0.14 -0.81
CA ASN A 42 2.57 0.53 0.23
C ASN A 42 2.98 1.95 -0.16
N GLN A 43 3.32 2.18 -1.44
CA GLN A 43 3.65 3.51 -1.94
C GLN A 43 2.43 4.44 -1.93
N ASP A 44 1.26 3.95 -2.37
CA ASP A 44 0.00 4.68 -2.30
C ASP A 44 -0.35 5.09 -0.87
N ARG A 45 -0.23 4.16 0.08
CA ARG A 45 -0.44 4.44 1.50
C ARG A 45 0.52 5.50 2.02
N ARG A 46 1.81 5.44 1.65
CA ARG A 46 2.80 6.46 2.03
C ARG A 46 2.45 7.83 1.46
N ILE A 47 2.06 7.91 0.19
CA ILE A 47 1.63 9.17 -0.44
C ILE A 47 0.46 9.77 0.34
N HIS A 48 -0.54 8.97 0.68
CA HIS A 48 -1.68 9.43 1.47
C HIS A 48 -1.29 9.94 2.86
N GLU A 49 -0.36 9.24 3.52
CA GLU A 49 0.16 9.66 4.82
C GLU A 49 0.99 10.96 4.72
N GLU A 50 1.87 11.08 3.72
CA GLU A 50 2.71 12.27 3.47
C GLU A 50 1.85 13.49 3.12
N VAL A 51 0.78 13.33 2.33
CA VAL A 51 -0.22 14.39 2.09
C VAL A 51 -0.90 14.81 3.39
N ARG A 52 -1.34 13.84 4.21
CA ARG A 52 -2.01 14.12 5.48
C ARG A 52 -1.10 14.87 6.46
N ARG A 53 0.19 14.55 6.47
CA ARG A 53 1.20 15.23 7.29
C ARG A 53 1.65 16.59 6.72
N GLY A 54 1.28 16.91 5.47
CA GLY A 54 1.72 18.12 4.78
C GLY A 54 3.18 18.07 4.31
N GLU A 55 3.77 16.87 4.20
CA GLU A 55 5.14 16.66 3.74
C GLU A 55 5.28 16.78 2.23
N ILE A 56 4.21 16.50 1.49
CA ILE A 56 4.11 16.71 0.04
C ILE A 56 2.90 17.59 -0.30
N THR A 57 3.08 18.48 -1.28
CA THR A 57 2.04 19.43 -1.70
C THR A 57 0.96 18.71 -2.53
N HIS A 58 -0.31 19.09 -2.40
CA HIS A 58 -1.46 18.45 -3.07
C HIS A 58 -1.33 18.20 -4.58
N SER A 59 -0.46 18.91 -5.31
CA SER A 59 -0.21 18.68 -6.74
C SER A 59 0.71 17.49 -7.04
N GLU A 60 1.56 17.10 -6.09
CA GLU A 60 2.55 16.03 -6.24
C GLU A 60 1.97 14.60 -6.22
N PRO A 61 1.00 14.26 -5.35
CA PRO A 61 0.33 12.95 -5.35
C PRO A 61 -0.23 12.55 -6.71
N ALA A 62 -0.84 13.49 -7.44
CA ALA A 62 -1.41 13.22 -8.75
C ALA A 62 -0.36 12.76 -9.77
N ARG A 63 0.90 13.23 -9.65
CA ARG A 63 2.00 12.75 -10.49
C ARG A 63 2.45 11.35 -10.05
N LEU A 64 2.58 11.13 -8.74
CA LEU A 64 3.02 9.86 -8.17
C LEU A 64 2.02 8.73 -8.48
N HIS A 65 0.72 8.95 -8.29
CA HIS A 65 -0.31 7.96 -8.65
C HIS A 65 -0.32 7.66 -10.16
N ARG A 66 -0.05 8.63 -11.04
CA ARG A 66 0.06 8.36 -12.48
C ARG A 66 1.23 7.44 -12.81
N ALA A 67 2.36 7.58 -12.12
CA ALA A 67 3.51 6.68 -12.27
C ALA A 67 3.17 5.27 -11.78
N GLU A 68 2.53 5.13 -10.60
CA GLU A 68 2.07 3.83 -10.12
C GLU A 68 1.07 3.16 -11.06
N GLU A 69 0.11 3.92 -11.58
CA GLU A 69 -0.87 3.45 -12.56
C GLU A 69 -0.20 2.98 -13.85
N GLN A 70 0.90 3.62 -14.27
CA GLN A 70 1.69 3.16 -15.40
C GLN A 70 2.32 1.81 -15.13
N ILE A 71 2.94 1.62 -13.96
CA ILE A 71 3.52 0.35 -13.56
C ILE A 71 2.43 -0.74 -13.49
N ARG A 72 1.24 -0.44 -12.95
CA ARG A 72 0.11 -1.40 -12.94
C ARG A 72 -0.34 -1.80 -14.34
N ARG A 73 -0.33 -0.88 -15.31
CA ARG A 73 -0.67 -1.20 -16.70
C ARG A 73 0.39 -2.06 -17.35
N GLU A 74 1.67 -1.73 -17.13
CA GLU A 74 2.79 -2.50 -17.66
C GLU A 74 2.82 -3.92 -17.09
N GLU A 75 2.62 -4.07 -15.78
CA GLU A 75 2.49 -5.35 -15.10
C GLU A 75 1.40 -6.22 -15.71
N ARG A 76 0.20 -5.66 -15.93
CA ARG A 76 -0.92 -6.40 -16.55
C ARG A 76 -0.64 -6.76 -17.99
N TRP A 77 0.04 -5.89 -18.72
CA TRP A 77 0.42 -6.13 -20.11
C TRP A 77 1.44 -7.27 -20.20
N MET A 78 2.50 -7.24 -19.39
CA MET A 78 3.47 -8.34 -19.28
C MET A 78 2.77 -9.64 -18.90
N ALA A 79 1.90 -9.58 -17.89
CA ALA A 79 1.14 -10.74 -17.45
C ALA A 79 0.23 -11.33 -18.54
N SER A 80 -0.29 -10.50 -19.44
CA SER A 80 -1.13 -10.97 -20.55
C SER A 80 -0.36 -11.84 -21.56
N HIS A 81 0.96 -11.73 -21.61
CA HIS A 81 1.80 -12.53 -22.52
C HIS A 81 2.26 -13.87 -21.93
N ASP A 82 2.22 -14.02 -20.59
CA ASP A 82 2.70 -15.22 -19.89
C ASP A 82 1.60 -15.83 -19.01
N GLY A 83 0.41 -16.04 -19.60
CA GLY A 83 -0.69 -16.80 -18.98
C GLY A 83 -1.21 -16.20 -17.66
N GLY A 84 -1.01 -14.90 -17.44
CA GLY A 84 -1.36 -14.21 -16.20
C GLY A 84 -0.21 -14.07 -15.20
N HIS A 85 0.98 -14.58 -15.48
CA HIS A 85 2.20 -14.46 -14.65
C HIS A 85 3.17 -13.44 -15.23
N ILE A 86 4.09 -12.94 -14.40
CA ILE A 86 5.26 -12.19 -14.88
C ILE A 86 6.52 -13.01 -14.61
N ILE A 87 7.50 -12.89 -15.50
CA ILE A 87 8.79 -13.56 -15.34
C ILE A 87 9.75 -12.73 -14.48
N ARG A 88 10.85 -13.34 -14.03
CA ARG A 88 11.79 -12.70 -13.10
C ARG A 88 12.50 -11.46 -13.67
N SER A 89 12.64 -11.33 -14.97
CA SER A 89 13.19 -10.11 -15.59
C SER A 89 12.20 -8.95 -15.55
N GLU A 90 10.92 -9.23 -15.80
CA GLU A 90 9.82 -8.27 -15.80
C GLU A 90 9.56 -7.74 -14.38
N ASP A 91 9.42 -8.65 -13.41
CA ASP A 91 9.30 -8.29 -12.00
C ASP A 91 10.43 -7.34 -11.54
N ARG A 92 11.67 -7.70 -11.86
CA ARG A 92 12.83 -6.85 -11.57
C ARG A 92 12.80 -5.50 -12.30
N ALA A 93 12.23 -5.42 -13.49
CA ALA A 93 12.08 -4.17 -14.22
C ALA A 93 11.02 -3.30 -13.55
N LEU A 94 9.85 -3.86 -13.25
CA LEU A 94 8.74 -3.17 -12.58
C LEU A 94 9.14 -2.69 -11.18
N ASN A 95 9.96 -3.44 -10.44
CA ASN A 95 10.41 -3.09 -9.08
C ASN A 95 11.50 -2.01 -9.04
N ARG A 96 12.15 -1.69 -10.17
CA ARG A 96 13.18 -0.63 -10.26
C ARG A 96 12.65 0.71 -10.77
N GLN A 97 11.40 0.73 -11.26
CA GLN A 97 10.66 1.95 -11.58
C GLN A 97 10.03 2.50 -10.31
#